data_AF-A0A1C3EE06-F1
#
_entry.id   AF-A0A1C3EE06-F1
#
_cell.length_a   1.000
_cell.length_b   1.000
_cell.length_c   1.000
_cell.angle_alpha   90.00
_cell.angle_beta   90.00
_cell.angle_gamma   90.00
#
_symmetry.space_group_name_H-M   'P 1'
#
loop_
_entity.id
_entity.type
_entity.pdbx_description
1 polymer ?
#
loop_
_entity_poly.entity_id
_entity_poly.type
_entity_poly.pdbx_seq_one_letter_code
_entity_poly.pdbx_strand_id
1 'polypeptide(L)'
;MKNNPNTAPIAPRLSEIAREVPQQVNRVRLSKTQLRVLESIKRGETVTPYEIANRCEISTSFASTLLKRLFEKTYLVRRSESSRFGGLTYLYCLG
;
A
#
# COMPACT_ATOMS: atom_id res chain seq x y z
N MET A 1 -22.06 16.48 -12.84
CA MET A 1 -21.56 15.08 -12.80
C MET A 1 -20.08 15.15 -12.48
N LYS A 2 -19.62 14.52 -11.40
CA LYS A 2 -18.20 14.54 -11.01
C LYS A 2 -17.44 13.56 -11.93
N ASN A 3 -16.51 14.07 -12.73
CA ASN A 3 -15.64 13.26 -13.57
C ASN A 3 -14.80 12.35 -12.66
N ASN A 4 -15.06 11.05 -12.68
CA ASN A 4 -14.19 10.07 -12.04
C ASN A 4 -12.97 9.89 -12.96
N PRO A 5 -11.75 10.28 -12.53
CA PRO A 5 -10.55 10.15 -13.37
C PRO A 5 -10.20 8.69 -13.70
N ASN A 6 -10.85 7.72 -13.06
CA ASN A 6 -10.66 6.28 -13.29
C ASN A 6 -11.48 5.72 -14.46
N THR A 7 -12.17 6.56 -15.25
CA THR A 7 -13.01 6.12 -16.38
C THR A 7 -12.43 6.55 -17.74
N ALA A 8 -11.13 6.85 -17.80
CA ALA A 8 -10.45 6.96 -19.09
C ALA A 8 -10.42 5.56 -19.74
N PRO A 9 -10.80 5.42 -21.03
CA PRO A 9 -10.73 4.13 -21.70
C PRO A 9 -9.29 3.63 -21.71
N ILE A 10 -9.07 2.49 -21.04
CA ILE A 10 -7.79 1.77 -21.11
C ILE A 10 -7.60 1.36 -22.56
N ALA A 11 -6.45 1.66 -23.14
CA ALA A 11 -6.16 1.27 -24.51
C ALA A 11 -6.42 -0.25 -24.67
N PRO A 12 -7.22 -0.69 -25.67
CA PRO A 12 -7.67 -2.08 -25.78
C PRO A 12 -6.49 -3.07 -25.78
N ARG A 13 -5.36 -2.66 -26.35
CA ARG A 13 -4.10 -3.42 -26.35
C ARG A 13 -3.57 -3.74 -24.95
N LEU A 14 -3.68 -2.82 -23.99
CA LEU A 14 -3.27 -3.05 -22.60
C LEU A 14 -4.19 -4.08 -21.92
N SER A 15 -5.48 -4.07 -22.27
CA SER A 15 -6.44 -5.04 -21.73
C SER A 15 -6.18 -6.46 -22.24
N GLU A 16 -5.77 -6.60 -23.51
CA GLU A 16 -5.38 -7.88 -24.11
C GLU A 16 -4.13 -8.44 -23.41
N ILE A 17 -3.07 -7.64 -23.31
CA ILE A 17 -1.81 -8.04 -22.64
C ILE A 17 -2.08 -8.42 -21.18
N ALA A 18 -2.90 -7.65 -20.45
CA ALA A 18 -3.24 -7.96 -19.06
C ALA A 18 -3.95 -9.32 -18.91
N ARG A 19 -4.73 -9.75 -19.91
CA ARG A 19 -5.37 -11.07 -19.94
C ARG A 19 -4.40 -12.20 -20.28
N GLU A 20 -3.35 -11.92 -21.04
CA GLU A 20 -2.30 -12.89 -21.36
C GLU A 20 -1.38 -13.19 -20.16
N VAL A 21 -1.14 -12.20 -19.29
CA VAL A 21 -0.23 -12.33 -18.12
C VAL A 21 -0.89 -12.01 -16.77
N PRO A 22 -2.00 -12.67 -16.39
CA PRO A 22 -2.77 -12.32 -15.19
C PRO A 22 -1.96 -12.45 -13.89
N GLN A 23 -0.99 -13.36 -13.84
CA GLN A 23 -0.09 -13.51 -12.68
C GLN A 23 0.81 -12.28 -12.51
N GLN A 24 1.32 -11.69 -13.59
CA GLN A 24 2.13 -10.48 -13.55
C GLN A 24 1.28 -9.28 -13.11
N VAL A 25 0.06 -9.16 -13.65
CA VAL A 25 -0.89 -8.13 -13.24
C VAL A 25 -1.20 -8.23 -11.74
N ASN A 26 -1.44 -9.44 -11.22
CA ASN A 26 -1.71 -9.64 -9.79
C ASN A 26 -0.53 -9.28 -8.88
N ARG A 27 0.72 -9.34 -9.38
CA ARG A 27 1.90 -8.90 -8.63
C ARG A 27 1.91 -7.40 -8.37
N VAL A 28 1.41 -6.60 -9.30
CA VAL A 28 1.32 -5.13 -9.14
C VAL A 28 -0.04 -4.66 -8.64
N ARG A 29 -1.11 -5.43 -8.89
CA ARG A 29 -2.47 -5.04 -8.49
C ARG A 29 -2.57 -4.88 -6.97
N LEU A 30 -3.15 -3.75 -6.56
CA LEU A 30 -3.44 -3.43 -5.18
C LEU A 30 -4.92 -3.69 -4.89
N SER A 31 -5.22 -4.19 -3.69
CA SER A 31 -6.59 -4.26 -3.20
C SER A 31 -7.10 -2.86 -2.82
N LYS A 32 -8.42 -2.70 -2.70
CA LYS A 32 -9.04 -1.45 -2.23
C LYS A 32 -8.48 -1.00 -0.88
N THR A 33 -8.26 -1.93 0.04
CA THR A 33 -7.70 -1.62 1.36
C THR A 33 -6.23 -1.21 1.27
N GLN A 34 -5.44 -1.83 0.39
CA GLN A 34 -4.05 -1.42 0.16
C GLN A 34 -3.97 0.00 -0.40
N LEU A 35 -4.85 0.36 -1.34
CA LEU A 35 -4.94 1.72 -1.85
C LEU A 35 -5.32 2.71 -0.75
N ARG A 36 -6.33 2.40 0.07
CA ARG A 36 -6.72 3.24 1.22
C ARG A 36 -5.57 3.47 2.21
N VAL A 37 -4.76 2.44 2.46
CA VAL A 37 -3.57 2.56 3.32
C VAL A 37 -2.51 3.47 2.67
N LEU A 38 -2.29 3.38 1.36
CA LEU A 38 -1.35 4.29 0.68
C LEU A 38 -1.85 5.73 0.69
N GLU A 39 -3.15 5.95 0.46
CA GLU A 39 -3.78 7.26 0.46
C GLU A 39 -3.75 7.93 1.85
N SER A 40 -3.66 7.15 2.94
CA SER A 40 -3.58 7.68 4.30
C SER A 40 -2.18 8.11 4.74
N ILE A 41 -1.15 7.85 3.91
CA ILE A 41 0.24 8.23 4.14
C ILE A 41 0.56 9.48 3.32
N LYS A 42 0.97 10.56 3.99
CA LYS A 42 1.36 11.80 3.32
C LYS A 42 2.78 11.71 2.77
N ARG A 43 3.08 12.48 1.73
CA ARG A 43 4.43 12.55 1.18
C ARG A 43 5.41 13.12 2.23
N GLY A 44 6.54 12.45 2.42
CA GLY A 44 7.52 12.81 3.45
C GLY A 44 7.17 12.34 4.86
N GLU A 45 6.02 11.70 5.05
CA GLU A 45 5.61 11.14 6.33
C GLU A 45 6.22 9.76 6.54
N THR A 46 6.56 9.47 7.80
CA THR A 46 6.89 8.12 8.26
C THR A 46 5.81 7.67 9.22
N VAL A 47 5.29 6.45 9.02
CA VAL A 47 4.18 5.90 9.79
C VAL A 47 4.52 4.54 10.40
N THR A 48 3.87 4.26 11.51
CA THR A 48 3.84 2.96 12.18
C THR A 48 2.56 2.19 11.82
N PRO A 49 2.54 0.85 12.01
CA PRO A 49 1.31 0.06 11.90
C PRO A 49 0.17 0.56 12.80
N TYR A 50 0.49 1.10 13.98
CA TYR A 50 -0.49 1.63 14.93
C TYR A 50 -1.19 2.88 14.39
N GLU A 51 -0.44 3.82 13.81
CA GLU A 51 -1.03 5.03 13.24
C GLU A 51 -1.93 4.71 12.05
N ILE A 52 -1.53 3.77 11.19
CA ILE A 52 -2.35 3.33 10.06
C ILE A 52 -3.60 2.58 10.52
N ALA A 53 -3.49 1.77 11.56
CA ALA A 53 -4.64 1.11 12.18
C ALA A 53 -5.71 2.12 12.60
N ASN A 54 -5.29 3.19 13.26
CA ASN A 54 -6.18 4.26 13.70
C ASN A 54 -6.77 5.05 12.52
N ARG A 55 -5.96 5.42 11.52
CA ARG A 55 -6.42 6.22 10.36
C ARG A 55 -7.35 5.44 9.43
N CYS A 56 -7.13 4.15 9.28
CA CYS A 56 -7.89 3.31 8.35
C CYS A 56 -8.97 2.46 9.04
N GLU A 57 -9.13 2.60 10.36
CA GLU A 57 -10.09 1.87 11.20
C GLU A 57 -9.97 0.34 11.02
N ILE A 58 -8.72 -0.15 11.09
CA ILE A 58 -8.39 -1.58 10.98
C ILE A 58 -7.56 -2.03 12.17
N SER A 59 -7.44 -3.35 12.40
CA SER A 59 -6.58 -3.85 13.47
C SER A 59 -5.10 -3.59 13.18
N THR A 60 -4.31 -3.36 14.23
CA THR A 60 -2.85 -3.15 14.12
C THR A 60 -2.11 -4.32 13.47
N SER A 61 -2.54 -5.56 13.73
CA SER A 61 -1.98 -6.76 13.09
C SER A 61 -2.27 -6.79 11.60
N PHE A 62 -3.47 -6.37 11.19
CA PHE A 62 -3.83 -6.27 9.78
C PHE A 62 -3.11 -5.11 9.08
N ALA A 63 -3.01 -3.95 9.72
CA ALA A 63 -2.21 -2.82 9.24
C ALA A 63 -0.74 -3.23 9.01
N SER A 64 -0.13 -3.93 9.98
CA SER A 64 1.24 -4.44 9.87
C SER A 64 1.41 -5.38 8.66
N THR A 65 0.44 -6.28 8.45
CA THR A 65 0.43 -7.19 7.29
C THR A 65 0.30 -6.44 5.97
N LEU A 66 -0.57 -5.42 5.91
CA LEU A 66 -0.76 -4.60 4.71
C LEU A 66 0.49 -3.77 4.37
N LEU A 67 1.10 -3.12 5.36
CA LEU A 67 2.33 -2.34 5.18
C LEU A 67 3.50 -3.23 4.72
N LYS A 68 3.65 -4.43 5.30
CA LYS A 68 4.65 -5.40 4.84
C LYS A 68 4.43 -5.79 3.38
N ARG A 69 3.19 -6.10 2.97
CA ARG A 69 2.86 -6.45 1.58
C ARG A 69 3.09 -5.29 0.61
N LEU A 70 2.82 -4.06 1.04
CA LEU A 70 3.07 -2.85 0.24
C LEU A 70 4.58 -2.61 0.05
N PHE A 71 5.38 -2.86 1.09
CA PHE A 71 6.84 -2.88 1.01
C PHE A 71 7.36 -3.96 0.06
N GLU A 72 6.84 -5.20 0.15
CA GLU A 72 7.21 -6.30 -0.76
C GLU A 72 6.87 -6.00 -2.23
N LYS A 73 5.83 -5.20 -2.47
CA LYS A 73 5.43 -4.67 -3.78
C LYS A 73 6.12 -3.35 -4.15
N THR A 74 7.14 -2.95 -3.39
CA THR A 74 7.97 -1.75 -3.61
C THR A 74 7.23 -0.41 -3.63
N TYR A 75 6.04 -0.33 -3.03
CA TYR A 75 5.31 0.95 -2.87
C TYR A 75 5.77 1.73 -1.63
N LEU A 76 6.39 1.05 -0.67
CA LEU A 76 6.87 1.63 0.58
C LEU A 76 8.33 1.26 0.80
N VAL A 77 9.05 2.12 1.51
CA VAL A 77 10.34 1.81 2.14
C VAL A 77 10.08 1.47 3.60
N ARG A 78 10.79 0.46 4.13
CA ARG A 78 10.69 0.03 5.53
C ARG A 78 12.01 0.26 6.25
N ARG A 79 11.94 0.83 7.45
CA ARG A 79 13.05 0.93 8.40
C ARG A 79 12.67 0.25 9.71
N SER A 80 13.67 -0.24 10.43
CA SER A 80 13.48 -0.84 11.75
C SER A 80 14.22 -0.01 12.78
N GLU A 81 13.52 0.35 13.86
CA GLU A 81 14.11 1.07 14.99
C GLU A 81 14.02 0.22 16.25
N SER A 82 15.14 0.11 16.95
CA SER A 82 15.18 -0.52 18.27
C SER A 82 14.64 0.45 19.30
N SER A 83 13.71 -0.03 20.12
CA SER A 83 13.24 0.73 21.28
C SER A 83 14.31 0.69 22.38
N ARG A 84 14.48 1.80 23.10
CA ARG A 84 15.37 1.89 24.28
C ARG A 84 14.99 0.91 25.39
N PHE A 85 13.74 0.46 25.41
CA PHE A 85 13.20 -0.48 26.40
C PHE A 85 13.14 -1.93 25.90
N GLY A 86 13.80 -2.21 24.77
CA GLY A 86 13.69 -3.48 24.06
C GLY A 86 12.49 -3.51 23.10
N GLY A 87 12.59 -4.37 22.09
CA GLY A 87 11.60 -4.49 21.01
C GLY A 87 12.02 -3.77 19.72
N LEU A 88 11.34 -4.15 18.64
CA LEU A 88 11.60 -3.68 17.29
C LEU A 88 10.34 -3.04 16.73
N THR A 89 10.42 -1.75 16.39
CA THR A 89 9.33 -1.04 15.71
C THR A 89 9.67 -0.89 14.24
N TYR A 90 8.72 -1.23 13.37
CA TYR A 90 8.85 -0.99 11.95
C TYR A 90 8.18 0.32 11.56
N LEU A 91 8.91 1.11 10.79
CA LEU A 91 8.50 2.39 10.24
C LEU A 91 8.42 2.29 8.72
N TYR A 92 7.43 2.96 8.13
CA TYR A 92 7.17 2.91 6.69
C TYR A 92 7.00 4.32 6.13
N CYS A 93 7.52 4.57 4.93
CA CYS A 93 7.27 5.79 4.15
C CYS A 93 7.09 5.45 2.67
N LEU A 94 6.52 6.38 1.90
CA LEU A 94 6.39 6.22 0.44
C LEU A 94 7.78 6.12 -0.20
N GLY A 95 7.94 5.15 -1.11
CA GLY A 95 9.19 4.90 -1.86
C GLY A 95 9.41 5.81 -3.05
#